data_AF-A0A7X9LX41-F1
#
_entry.id   AF-A0A7X9LX41-F1
#
_cell.length_a   1.000
_cell.length_b   1.000
_cell.length_c   1.000
_cell.angle_alpha   90.00
_cell.angle_beta   90.00
_cell.angle_gamma   90.00
#
_symmetry.space_group_name_H-M   'P 1'
#
loop_
_entity.id
_entity.type
_entity.pdbx_description
1 polymer ?
#
loop_
_entity_poly.entity_id
_entity_poly.type
_entity_poly.pdbx_seq_one_letter_code
_entity_poly.pdbx_strand_id
1 'polypeptide(L)'
;MDMRSFILHGDILSVEVKINESDYRFGVQWKAPTKPYGDTWVLKSYANVLNGEKDLSEEKIAEFLDSINANWNWNMDDFKK
;
A
#
# COMPACT_ATOMS: atom_id res chain seq x y z
N MET A 1 8.94 -8.95 -3.80
CA MET A 1 8.45 -7.61 -4.18
C MET A 1 9.39 -6.61 -3.54
N ASP A 2 9.93 -5.66 -4.30
CA ASP A 2 10.82 -4.62 -3.76
C ASP A 2 10.15 -3.26 -3.88
N MET A 3 10.17 -2.47 -2.80
CA MET A 3 9.55 -1.14 -2.77
C MET A 3 10.61 -0.05 -2.65
N ARG A 4 10.38 1.05 -3.36
CA ARG A 4 11.25 2.23 -3.35
C ARG A 4 10.44 3.51 -3.59
N SER A 5 11.12 4.65 -3.50
CA SER A 5 10.56 5.95 -3.90
C SER A 5 9.24 6.28 -3.20
N PHE A 6 9.23 6.22 -1.87
CA PHE A 6 8.08 6.60 -1.04
C PHE A 6 7.92 8.12 -1.03
N ILE A 7 6.86 8.63 -1.66
CA ILE A 7 6.60 10.07 -1.77
C ILE A 7 5.19 10.36 -1.26
N LEU A 8 5.10 11.14 -0.17
CA LEU A 8 3.83 11.54 0.42
C LEU A 8 3.38 12.91 -0.11
N HIS A 9 2.20 12.95 -0.73
CA HIS A 9 1.53 14.16 -1.20
C HIS A 9 0.21 14.33 -0.46
N GLY A 10 0.23 15.09 0.65
CA GLY A 10 -0.93 15.22 1.53
C GLY A 10 -1.24 13.88 2.21
N ASP A 11 -2.41 13.33 1.92
CA ASP A 11 -2.87 12.03 2.40
C ASP A 11 -2.65 10.88 1.39
N ILE A 12 -2.06 11.16 0.23
CA ILE A 12 -1.75 10.16 -0.80
C ILE A 12 -0.25 9.83 -0.76
N LEU A 13 0.07 8.57 -0.50
CA LEU A 13 1.41 8.01 -0.62
C LEU A 13 1.58 7.36 -2.00
N SER A 14 2.57 7.83 -2.75
CA SER A 14 3.05 7.18 -3.96
C SER A 14 4.22 6.26 -3.65
N VAL A 15 4.18 5.03 -4.15
CA VAL A 15 5.22 4.01 -3.94
C VAL A 15 5.57 3.38 -5.28
N GLU A 16 6.85 3.22 -5.57
CA GLU A 16 7.31 2.38 -6.67
C GLU A 16 7.58 0.97 -6.19
N VAL A 17 7.07 0.00 -6.91
CA VAL A 17 7.08 -1.41 -6.52
C VAL A 17 7.51 -2.27 -7.70
N LYS A 18 8.56 -3.07 -7.52
CA LYS A 18 9.02 -4.04 -8.51
C LYS A 18 8.32 -5.38 -8.29
N ILE A 19 7.58 -5.83 -9.30
CA ILE A 19 6.82 -7.08 -9.34
C ILE A 19 7.16 -7.81 -10.64
N ASN A 20 7.65 -9.06 -10.55
CA ASN A 20 7.99 -9.91 -11.72
C ASN A 20 8.79 -9.15 -12.79
N GLU A 21 9.86 -8.45 -12.37
CA GLU A 21 10.75 -7.63 -13.21
C GLU A 21 10.19 -6.31 -13.74
N SER A 22 8.89 -6.06 -13.62
CA SER A 22 8.27 -4.79 -14.00
C SER A 22 8.16 -3.83 -12.81
N ASP A 23 8.35 -2.54 -13.09
CA ASP A 23 8.18 -1.48 -12.11
C ASP A 23 6.75 -0.92 -12.20
N TYR A 24 6.11 -0.78 -11.05
CA TYR A 24 4.76 -0.25 -10.90
C TYR A 24 4.77 0.95 -9.98
N ARG A 25 3.94 1.95 -10.28
CA ARG A 25 3.67 3.04 -9.35
C ARG A 25 2.28 2.88 -8.76
N PHE A 26 2.24 2.72 -7.44
CA PHE A 26 1.03 2.66 -6.65
C PHE A 26 0.76 4.01 -5.99
N GLY A 27 -0.49 4.43 -5.98
CA GLY A 27 -0.99 5.54 -5.18
C GLY A 27 -1.99 5.01 -4.16
N VAL A 28 -1.69 5.19 -2.88
CA VAL A 28 -2.56 4.79 -1.77
C VAL A 28 -2.92 5.99 -0.92
N GLN A 29 -4.15 6.04 -0.41
CA GLN A 29 -4.60 7.11 0.49
C GLN A 29 -4.66 6.61 1.93
N TRP A 30 -4.17 7.43 2.84
CA TRP A 30 -4.30 7.18 4.27
C TRP A 30 -5.78 7.29 4.69
N LYS A 31 -6.24 6.31 5.46
CA LYS A 31 -7.54 6.29 6.11
C LYS A 31 -7.32 6.15 7.61
N ALA A 32 -7.94 7.04 8.39
CA ALA A 32 -7.92 6.93 9.84
C ALA A 32 -8.47 5.56 10.27
N PRO A 33 -7.73 4.78 11.06
CA PRO A 33 -8.17 3.46 11.47
C PRO A 33 -9.42 3.59 12.37
N THR A 34 -10.51 2.93 11.96
CA THR A 34 -11.74 2.80 12.76
C THR A 34 -11.77 1.42 13.42
N LYS A 35 -12.22 1.32 14.68
CA LYS A 35 -12.30 0.02 15.36
C LYS A 35 -13.30 -0.93 14.70
N PRO A 36 -13.01 -2.25 14.62
CA PRO A 36 -11.73 -2.90 14.94
C PRO A 36 -10.63 -2.47 13.95
N TYR A 37 -9.41 -2.19 14.44
CA TYR A 37 -8.31 -1.66 13.62
C TYR A 37 -8.14 -2.48 12.33
N GLY A 38 -8.41 -1.86 11.18
CA GLY A 38 -8.28 -2.47 9.85
C GLY A 38 -7.35 -1.67 8.95
N ASP A 39 -7.44 -1.88 7.65
CA ASP A 39 -6.57 -1.26 6.64
C ASP A 39 -6.46 0.26 6.80
N THR A 40 -5.22 0.75 6.89
CA THR A 40 -4.88 2.18 7.04
C THR A 40 -4.54 2.83 5.71
N TRP A 41 -4.16 2.05 4.71
CA TRP A 41 -3.88 2.48 3.36
C TRP A 41 -4.86 1.83 2.39
N VAL A 42 -5.50 2.65 1.57
CA VAL A 42 -6.46 2.18 0.56
C VAL A 42 -5.93 2.51 -0.82
N LEU A 43 -5.94 1.53 -1.72
CA LEU A 43 -5.55 1.74 -3.11
C LEU A 43 -6.41 2.82 -3.78
N LYS A 44 -5.77 3.77 -4.45
CA LYS A 44 -6.41 4.76 -5.32
C LYS A 44 -6.05 4.59 -6.77
N SER A 45 -4.81 4.26 -7.04
CA SER A 45 -4.32 4.05 -8.39
C SER A 45 -3.13 3.10 -8.39
N TYR A 46 -2.96 2.45 -9.52
CA TYR A 46 -1.68 1.87 -9.90
C TYR A 46 -1.53 1.97 -11.41
N ALA A 47 -0.29 1.90 -11.88
CA ALA A 47 0.04 1.76 -13.29
C ALA A 47 1.46 1.20 -13.43
N ASN A 48 1.70 0.39 -14.46
CA ASN A 48 3.04 0.01 -14.88
C ASN A 48 3.80 1.27 -15.34
N VAL A 49 5.03 1.43 -14.87
CA VAL A 49 5.84 2.63 -15.10
C VAL A 49 6.26 2.77 -16.58
N LEU A 50 6.38 1.66 -17.31
CA LEU A 50 6.86 1.65 -18.69
C LEU A 50 5.75 2.01 -19.70
N ASN A 51 4.57 1.40 -19.58
CA ASN A 51 3.49 1.52 -20.56
C ASN A 51 2.22 2.21 -20.02
N GLY A 52 2.13 2.46 -18.71
CA GLY A 52 0.96 3.08 -18.07
C GLY A 52 -0.23 2.13 -17.88
N GLU A 53 -0.07 0.84 -18.19
CA GLU A 53 -1.17 -0.13 -18.14
C GLU A 53 -1.48 -0.59 -16.71
N LYS A 54 -2.71 -1.08 -16.54
CA LYS A 54 -3.22 -1.66 -15.29
C LYS A 54 -3.37 -3.16 -15.47
N ASP A 55 -2.24 -3.85 -15.54
CA ASP A 55 -2.12 -5.25 -15.94
C ASP A 55 -1.83 -6.21 -14.76
N LEU A 56 -1.89 -5.71 -13.52
CA LEU A 56 -1.70 -6.54 -12.34
C LEU A 56 -2.96 -7.34 -12.00
N SER A 57 -2.76 -8.58 -11.58
CA SER A 57 -3.82 -9.38 -10.98
C SER A 57 -4.26 -8.82 -9.63
N GLU A 58 -5.51 -9.08 -9.26
CA GLU A 58 -6.05 -8.71 -7.94
C GLU A 58 -5.22 -9.29 -6.80
N GLU A 59 -4.68 -10.50 -6.98
CA GLU A 59 -3.80 -11.16 -6.00
C GLU A 59 -2.52 -10.36 -5.74
N LYS A 60 -1.89 -9.78 -6.78
CA LYS A 60 -0.67 -8.97 -6.62
C LYS A 60 -0.95 -7.62 -5.99
N ILE A 61 -2.12 -7.05 -6.29
CA ILE A 61 -2.59 -5.83 -5.66
C ILE A 61 -2.86 -6.08 -4.17
N ALA A 62 -3.50 -7.20 -3.83
CA ALA A 62 -3.75 -7.61 -2.45
C ALA A 62 -2.44 -7.86 -1.70
N GLU A 63 -1.49 -8.60 -2.29
CA GLU A 63 -0.16 -8.81 -1.71
C GLU A 63 0.55 -7.48 -1.38
N PHE A 64 0.47 -6.51 -2.30
CA PHE A 64 0.98 -5.16 -2.04
C PHE A 64 0.23 -4.48 -0.89
N LEU A 65 -1.11 -4.48 -0.91
CA LEU A 65 -1.91 -3.84 0.14
C LEU A 65 -1.65 -4.46 1.51
N ASP A 66 -1.58 -5.77 1.61
CA ASP A 66 -1.27 -6.49 2.85
C ASP A 66 0.15 -6.18 3.36
N SER A 67 1.10 -5.97 2.46
CA SER A 67 2.47 -5.63 2.84
C SER A 67 2.59 -4.22 3.43
N ILE A 68 1.78 -3.26 2.97
CA ILE A 68 1.80 -1.88 3.49
C ILE A 68 0.79 -1.68 4.63
N ASN A 69 -0.30 -2.45 4.64
CA ASN A 69 -1.24 -2.60 5.74
C ASN A 69 -0.78 -3.79 6.57
N ALA A 70 0.33 -3.62 7.28
CA ALA A 70 0.68 -4.61 8.27
C ALA A 70 -0.54 -4.73 9.22
N ASN A 71 -1.17 -5.91 9.25
CA ASN A 71 -2.29 -6.26 10.12
C ASN A 71 -1.75 -6.35 11.56
N TRP A 72 -1.43 -5.19 12.13
CA TRP A 72 -1.08 -5.10 13.52
C TRP A 72 -2.39 -5.33 14.28
N ASN A 73 -2.49 -6.48 14.93
CA ASN A 73 -3.44 -6.66 16.01
C ASN A 73 -2.96 -5.75 17.15
N TRP A 74 -3.21 -4.44 17.02
CA TRP A 74 -2.77 -3.40 17.95
C TRP A 74 -3.42 -3.68 19.30
N ASN A 75 -2.76 -4.47 20.15
CA ASN A 75 -3.13 -4.57 21.55
C ASN A 75 -2.70 -3.25 22.19
N MET A 76 -3.58 -2.25 22.15
CA MET A 76 -3.34 -0.91 22.69
C MET A 76 -2.97 -0.91 24.18
N ASP A 77 -3.24 -2.01 24.89
CA ASP A 77 -2.78 -2.20 26.27
C ASP A 77 -1.25 -2.30 26.37
N ASP A 78 -0.56 -2.78 25.34
CA ASP A 78 0.90 -2.82 25.29
C ASP A 78 1.54 -1.43 25.14
N PHE A 79 0.76 -0.43 24.69
CA PHE A 79 1.21 0.96 24.47
C PHE A 79 0.82 1.92 25.60
N LYS A 80 0.10 1.46 26.64
CA LYS A 80 -0.32 2.27 27.80
C LYS A 80 0.60 2.14 29.02
N LYS A 81 1.90 1.89 28.83
CA LYS A 81 2.88 1.93 29.94
C LYS A 81 3.26 3.36 30.32
#